data_AF-A0AAN9QAH8-F1
#
_entry.id   AF-A0AAN9QAH8-F1
#
_cell.length_a   1.000
_cell.length_b   1.000
_cell.length_c   1.000
_cell.angle_alpha   90.00
_cell.angle_beta   90.00
_cell.angle_gamma   90.00
#
_symmetry.space_group_name_H-M   'P 1'
#
loop_
_entity.id
_entity.type
_entity.pdbx_description
1 polymer ?
#
loop_
_entity_poly.entity_id
_entity_poly.type
_entity_poly.pdbx_seq_one_letter_code
_entity_poly.pdbx_strand_id
1 'polypeptide(L)'
;MKVRITEDASLYELCRSWLRNGINEETQPQQKDIMKALPKPLPASMVASYMSSKKEDQNDEDELEENEKSVEHLSSQDLLNIHVKRAKRVRARLREERLHRITRYRSRLRLLLPPPVEQFRNDTAAGN
;
A
#
# COMPACT_ATOMS: atom_id res chain seq x y z
N MET A 1 24.36 -4.91 22.13
CA MET A 1 23.05 -4.42 22.58
C MET A 1 22.66 -5.20 23.83
N LYS A 2 22.62 -4.57 25.01
CA LYS A 2 22.45 -5.26 26.30
C LYS A 2 21.23 -4.65 27.00
N VAL A 3 20.12 -5.38 27.05
CA VAL A 3 18.97 -4.97 27.87
C VAL A 3 19.35 -5.20 29.32
N ARG A 4 19.33 -4.14 30.14
CA ARG A 4 19.51 -4.25 31.59
C ARG A 4 18.18 -4.69 32.17
N ILE A 5 18.11 -5.95 32.59
CA ILE A 5 16.96 -6.49 33.31
C ILE A 5 17.20 -6.18 34.79
N THR A 6 16.38 -5.32 35.36
CA THR A 6 16.35 -5.05 36.80
C THR A 6 15.26 -5.92 37.41
N GLU A 7 15.55 -6.62 38.52
CA GLU A 7 14.64 -7.61 39.14
C GLU A 7 13.30 -7.01 39.60
N ASP A 8 13.24 -5.69 39.84
CA ASP A 8 12.03 -4.99 40.26
C ASP A 8 11.21 -4.38 39.12
N ALA A 9 11.62 -4.54 37.85
CA ALA A 9 10.91 -3.96 36.73
C ALA A 9 9.60 -4.71 36.46
N SER A 10 8.49 -3.97 36.36
CA SER A 10 7.23 -4.61 35.95
C SER A 10 7.32 -5.10 34.50
N LEU A 11 6.52 -6.12 34.17
CA LEU A 11 6.43 -6.63 32.79
C LEU A 11 6.20 -5.51 31.77
N TYR A 12 5.39 -4.51 32.14
CA TYR A 12 5.10 -3.35 31.30
C TYR A 12 6.36 -2.51 31.02
N GLU A 13 7.18 -2.26 32.03
CA GLU A 13 8.43 -1.50 31.89
C GLU A 13 9.45 -2.26 31.02
N LEU A 14 9.52 -3.58 31.15
CA LEU A 14 10.38 -4.42 30.33
C LEU A 14 9.94 -4.43 28.85
N CYS A 15 8.64 -4.54 28.58
CA CYS A 15 8.10 -4.46 27.22
C CYS A 15 8.38 -3.09 26.58
N ARG A 16 8.23 -1.98 27.33
CA ARG A 16 8.55 -0.64 26.82
C ARG A 16 10.05 -0.44 26.61
N SER A 17 10.87 -0.99 27.49
CA SER A 17 12.33 -1.01 27.36
C SER A 17 12.75 -1.65 26.05
N TRP A 18 12.15 -2.79 25.67
CA TRP A 18 12.45 -3.44 24.39
C TRP A 18 11.98 -2.61 23.18
N LEU A 19 10.79 -2.00 23.28
CA LEU A 19 10.26 -1.15 22.21
C LEU A 19 11.12 0.10 21.98
N ARG A 20 11.66 0.70 23.04
CA ARG A 20 12.46 1.93 22.97
C ARG A 20 13.93 1.65 22.68
N ASN A 21 14.52 0.62 23.31
CA ASN A 21 15.91 0.25 23.08
C ASN A 21 16.11 -0.41 21.70
N GLY A 22 15.07 -0.94 21.06
CA GLY A 22 15.11 -1.42 19.67
C GLY A 22 15.35 -0.33 18.63
N ILE A 23 15.13 0.93 18.98
CA ILE A 23 15.39 2.10 18.13
C ILE A 23 16.72 2.68 18.58
N ASN A 24 17.80 2.21 17.95
CA ASN A 24 19.13 2.74 18.20
C ASN A 24 19.19 4.18 17.65
N GLU A 25 19.15 5.19 18.53
CA GLU A 25 19.20 6.61 18.13
C GLU A 25 20.49 6.96 17.38
N GLU A 26 21.57 6.18 17.56
CA GLU A 26 22.85 6.35 16.87
C GLU A 26 22.84 5.85 15.42
N THR A 27 21.88 5.02 15.02
CA THR A 27 21.67 4.60 13.62
C THR A 27 20.37 5.16 13.05
N GLN A 28 19.95 6.33 13.50
CA GLN A 28 19.17 7.21 12.64
C GLN A 28 20.20 8.01 11.83
N PRO A 29 20.53 7.62 10.58
CA PRO A 29 21.26 8.53 9.70
C PRO A 29 20.33 9.72 9.52
N GLN A 30 20.61 10.81 10.23
CA GLN A 30 19.89 12.08 10.24
C GLN A 30 18.69 12.08 9.28
N GLN A 31 17.58 11.43 9.65
CA GLN A 31 16.40 11.40 8.79
C GLN A 31 15.89 12.84 8.57
N LYS A 32 16.33 13.74 9.46
CA LYS A 32 16.24 15.20 9.41
C LYS A 32 16.77 15.81 8.10
N ASP A 33 17.74 15.21 7.41
CA ASP A 33 18.31 15.75 6.15
C ASP A 33 17.79 15.05 4.87
N ILE A 34 17.24 13.83 4.97
CA ILE A 34 16.47 13.19 3.87
C ILE A 34 15.12 13.88 3.69
N MET A 35 14.64 14.59 4.71
CA MET A 35 13.53 15.53 4.60
C MET A 35 13.88 16.84 3.88
N LYS A 36 15.06 16.97 3.24
CA LYS A 36 15.21 17.89 2.11
C LYS A 36 14.09 17.56 1.12
N ALA A 37 13.11 18.46 1.08
CA ALA A 37 11.72 18.16 0.83
C ALA A 37 11.51 17.28 -0.41
N LEU A 38 11.01 16.05 -0.20
CA LEU A 38 10.50 15.23 -1.29
C LEU A 38 9.53 16.08 -2.13
N PRO A 39 9.61 16.01 -3.47
CA PRO A 39 8.78 16.84 -4.33
C PRO A 39 7.31 16.60 -4.01
N LYS A 40 6.53 17.68 -4.00
CA LYS A 40 5.07 17.59 -3.84
C LYS A 40 4.53 16.67 -4.94
N PRO A 41 3.67 15.70 -4.61
CA PRO A 41 3.08 14.82 -5.60
C PRO A 41 2.26 15.64 -6.61
N LEU A 42 2.04 15.08 -7.80
CA LEU A 42 1.18 15.72 -8.80
C LEU A 42 -0.22 16.00 -8.22
N PRO A 43 -0.91 17.09 -8.62
CA PRO A 43 -2.27 17.36 -8.18
C PRO A 43 -3.22 16.20 -8.53
N ALA A 44 -4.16 15.90 -7.64
CA ALA A 44 -5.13 14.83 -7.85
C ALA A 44 -5.93 15.02 -9.15
N SER A 45 -6.31 16.26 -9.45
CA SER A 45 -7.07 16.63 -10.64
C SER A 45 -6.32 16.38 -11.95
N MET A 46 -5.03 16.74 -11.99
CA MET A 46 -4.18 16.47 -13.15
C MET A 46 -3.98 14.97 -13.36
N VAL A 47 -3.98 14.20 -12.26
CA VAL A 47 -3.83 12.75 -12.29
C VAL A 47 -5.10 12.03 -12.73
N ALA A 48 -6.22 12.47 -12.18
CA ALA A 48 -7.53 12.01 -12.59
C ALA A 48 -7.74 12.31 -14.08
N SER A 49 -7.41 13.51 -14.58
CA SER A 49 -7.70 13.87 -15.97
C SER A 49 -7.06 12.97 -17.04
N TYR A 50 -5.95 12.27 -16.76
CA TYR A 50 -5.32 11.36 -17.73
C TYR A 50 -5.82 9.90 -17.65
N MET A 51 -6.45 9.49 -16.54
CA MET A 51 -7.03 8.14 -16.37
C MET A 51 -8.56 8.14 -16.30
N SER A 52 -9.17 9.30 -16.03
CA SER A 52 -10.61 9.54 -15.92
C SER A 52 -11.24 9.67 -17.30
N SER A 53 -10.83 8.84 -18.25
CA SER A 53 -11.73 8.48 -19.32
C SER A 53 -12.75 7.47 -18.76
N LYS A 54 -13.80 8.04 -18.17
CA LYS A 54 -15.15 7.45 -18.01
C LYS A 54 -15.39 6.63 -16.72
N LYS A 55 -16.49 6.99 -16.02
CA LYS A 55 -17.37 6.14 -15.18
C LYS A 55 -17.24 6.11 -13.65
N GLU A 56 -16.96 7.22 -12.97
CA GLU A 56 -17.12 7.22 -11.49
C GLU A 56 -18.59 7.41 -11.04
N ASP A 57 -19.39 8.20 -11.75
CA ASP A 57 -20.74 8.56 -11.25
C ASP A 57 -21.87 7.59 -11.67
N GLN A 58 -21.64 6.69 -12.64
CA GLN A 58 -22.67 5.77 -13.14
C GLN A 58 -22.70 4.42 -12.42
N ASN A 59 -21.64 4.03 -11.71
CA ASN A 59 -21.53 2.65 -11.23
C ASN A 59 -22.24 2.38 -9.89
N ASP A 60 -22.42 3.40 -9.04
CA ASP A 60 -23.03 3.20 -7.71
C ASP A 60 -24.57 3.30 -7.75
N GLU A 61 -25.16 4.08 -8.67
CA GLU A 61 -26.62 4.09 -8.91
C GLU A 61 -27.10 2.84 -9.67
N ASP A 62 -26.37 2.39 -10.70
CA ASP A 62 -26.62 1.12 -11.41
C ASP A 62 -26.52 -0.11 -10.45
N GLU A 63 -25.80 0.02 -9.32
CA GLU A 63 -25.57 -1.06 -8.34
C GLU A 63 -26.81 -1.43 -7.53
N LEU A 64 -27.69 -0.46 -7.27
CA LEU A 64 -28.95 -0.69 -6.58
C LEU A 64 -30.01 -1.19 -7.58
N GLU A 65 -30.03 -0.62 -8.78
CA GLU A 65 -31.05 -0.89 -9.80
C GLU A 65 -30.93 -2.31 -10.41
N GLU A 66 -29.71 -2.87 -10.55
CA GLU A 66 -29.54 -4.26 -11.02
C GLU A 66 -29.97 -5.31 -9.98
N ASN A 67 -29.91 -4.99 -8.68
CA ASN A 67 -30.15 -5.94 -7.59
C ASN A 67 -31.59 -5.93 -7.05
N GLU A 68 -32.37 -4.91 -7.38
CA GLU A 68 -33.80 -4.82 -7.05
C GLU A 68 -34.69 -5.72 -7.93
N LYS A 69 -34.13 -6.37 -8.95
CA LYS A 69 -34.84 -7.41 -9.72
C LYS A 69 -35.08 -8.65 -8.84
N SER A 70 -36.25 -8.66 -8.21
CA SER A 70 -36.91 -9.73 -7.45
C SER A 70 -35.97 -10.83 -6.93
N VAL A 71 -35.33 -10.55 -5.80
CA VAL A 71 -34.57 -11.51 -4.98
C VAL A 71 -35.39 -12.78 -4.67
N GLU A 72 -36.71 -12.68 -4.70
CA GLU A 72 -37.68 -13.71 -4.38
C GLU A 72 -37.70 -14.92 -5.35
N HIS A 73 -37.11 -14.79 -6.55
CA HIS A 73 -37.04 -15.89 -7.54
C HIS A 73 -35.62 -16.36 -7.87
N LEU A 74 -34.60 -15.87 -7.16
CA LEU A 74 -33.21 -16.22 -7.45
C LEU A 74 -32.85 -17.57 -6.84
N SER A 75 -32.21 -18.42 -7.64
CA SER A 75 -31.55 -19.63 -7.13
C SER A 75 -30.35 -19.26 -6.26
N SER A 76 -29.94 -20.16 -5.36
CA SER A 76 -28.72 -20.01 -4.56
C SER A 76 -27.47 -19.81 -5.45
N GLN A 77 -27.45 -20.44 -6.63
CA GLN A 77 -26.38 -20.27 -7.61
C GLN A 77 -26.37 -18.86 -8.22
N ASP A 78 -27.54 -18.28 -8.47
CA ASP A 78 -27.66 -16.93 -9.04
C ASP A 78 -27.22 -15.87 -8.03
N LEU A 79 -27.63 -16.02 -6.76
CA LEU A 79 -27.16 -15.19 -5.66
C LEU A 79 -25.63 -15.22 -5.54
N LEU A 80 -25.03 -16.42 -5.58
CA LEU A 80 -23.58 -16.56 -5.55
C LEU A 80 -22.91 -15.83 -6.72
N ASN A 81 -23.45 -15.98 -7.94
CA ASN A 81 -22.92 -15.32 -9.12
C ASN A 81 -22.98 -13.78 -9.01
N ILE A 82 -24.07 -13.23 -8.47
CA ILE A 82 -24.20 -11.79 -8.22
C ILE A 82 -23.13 -11.30 -7.24
N HIS A 83 -22.96 -11.98 -6.11
CA HIS A 83 -21.94 -11.62 -5.13
C HIS A 83 -20.52 -11.71 -5.69
N VAL A 84 -20.21 -12.77 -6.45
CA VAL A 84 -18.91 -12.93 -7.09
C VAL A 84 -18.64 -11.80 -8.09
N LYS A 85 -19.63 -11.45 -8.92
CA LYS A 85 -19.53 -10.32 -9.87
C LYS A 85 -19.28 -9.01 -9.13
N ARG A 86 -20.07 -8.72 -8.10
CA ARG A 86 -19.90 -7.51 -7.28
C ARG A 86 -18.52 -7.45 -6.62
N ALA A 87 -18.06 -8.54 -6.00
CA ALA A 87 -16.74 -8.62 -5.40
C ALA A 87 -15.60 -8.45 -6.44
N LYS A 88 -15.79 -8.87 -7.69
CA LYS A 88 -14.84 -8.60 -8.78
C LYS A 88 -14.84 -7.13 -9.16
N ARG A 89 -16.01 -6.48 -9.28
CA ARG A 89 -16.13 -5.04 -9.57
C ARG A 89 -15.45 -4.19 -8.49
N VAL A 90 -15.76 -4.43 -7.22
CA VAL A 90 -15.12 -3.75 -6.07
C VAL A 90 -13.60 -3.91 -6.11
N ARG A 91 -13.11 -5.13 -6.36
CA ARG A 91 -11.67 -5.39 -6.50
C ARG A 91 -11.04 -4.64 -7.67
N ALA A 92 -11.74 -4.50 -8.80
CA ALA A 92 -11.27 -3.74 -9.94
C ALA A 92 -11.15 -2.24 -9.60
N ARG A 93 -12.19 -1.64 -9.01
CA ARG A 93 -12.19 -0.24 -8.55
C ARG A 93 -11.05 0.06 -7.59
N LEU A 94 -10.87 -0.76 -6.55
CA LEU A 94 -9.78 -0.58 -5.58
C LEU A 94 -8.38 -0.69 -6.21
N ARG A 95 -8.20 -1.57 -7.22
CA ARG A 95 -6.94 -1.69 -7.95
C ARG A 95 -6.66 -0.43 -8.77
N GLU A 96 -7.69 0.10 -9.42
CA GLU A 96 -7.62 1.33 -10.19
C GLU A 96 -7.27 2.52 -9.28
N GLU A 97 -7.98 2.74 -8.19
CA GLU A 97 -7.63 3.80 -7.22
C GLU A 97 -6.20 3.67 -6.69
N ARG A 98 -5.76 2.44 -6.42
CA ARG A 98 -4.37 2.18 -6.00
C ARG A 98 -3.39 2.57 -7.10
N LEU A 99 -3.69 2.27 -8.35
CA LEU A 99 -2.86 2.65 -9.50
C LEU A 99 -2.79 4.17 -9.66
N HIS A 100 -3.90 4.87 -9.45
CA HIS A 100 -3.95 6.33 -9.41
C HIS A 100 -3.02 6.90 -8.34
N ARG A 101 -3.11 6.37 -7.11
CA ARG A 101 -2.21 6.75 -6.01
C ARG A 101 -0.75 6.48 -6.38
N ILE A 102 -0.42 5.30 -6.89
CA ILE A 102 0.96 4.97 -7.30
C ILE A 102 1.47 5.94 -8.36
N THR A 103 0.66 6.24 -9.37
CA THR A 103 1.08 7.12 -10.47
C THR A 103 1.29 8.54 -9.98
N ARG A 104 0.39 9.05 -9.12
CA ARG A 104 0.51 10.37 -8.48
C ARG A 104 1.80 10.54 -7.67
N TYR A 105 2.20 9.47 -6.96
CA TYR A 105 3.38 9.47 -6.10
C TYR A 105 4.63 8.88 -6.77
N ARG A 106 4.59 8.52 -8.06
CA ARG A 106 5.64 7.73 -8.74
C ARG A 106 7.03 8.36 -8.64
N SER A 107 7.14 9.66 -8.88
CA SER A 107 8.40 10.42 -8.79
C SER A 107 8.98 10.38 -7.38
N ARG A 108 8.14 10.56 -6.36
CA ARG A 108 8.52 10.49 -4.95
C ARG A 108 8.90 9.08 -4.52
N LEU A 109 8.17 8.06 -4.98
CA LEU A 109 8.48 6.66 -4.69
C LEU A 109 9.87 6.27 -5.22
N ARG A 110 10.25 6.76 -6.41
CA ARG A 110 11.59 6.52 -6.98
C ARG A 110 12.73 7.02 -6.09
N LEU A 111 12.52 8.11 -5.34
CA LEU A 111 13.54 8.67 -4.43
C LEU A 111 13.62 7.94 -3.09
N LEU A 112 12.55 7.25 -2.70
CA LEU A 112 12.50 6.47 -1.45
C LEU A 112 13.06 5.06 -1.63
N LEU A 113 12.97 4.52 -2.84
CA LEU A 113 13.50 3.20 -3.15
C LEU A 113 15.02 3.30 -3.28
N PRO A 114 15.78 2.34 -2.72
CA PRO A 114 17.20 2.23 -3.00
C PRO A 114 17.43 2.25 -4.51
N PRO A 115 18.50 2.89 -5.01
CA PRO A 115 18.92 2.72 -6.39
C PRO A 115 18.93 1.23 -6.69
N PRO A 116 18.41 0.79 -7.85
CA PRO A 116 18.55 -0.60 -8.23
C PRO A 116 20.04 -0.88 -8.21
N VAL A 117 20.47 -1.67 -7.21
CA VAL A 117 21.82 -2.19 -7.19
C VAL A 117 21.86 -3.06 -8.43
N GLU A 118 22.56 -2.61 -9.47
CA GLU A 118 23.01 -3.51 -10.52
C GLU A 118 23.65 -4.66 -9.77
N GLN A 119 22.99 -5.82 -9.77
CA GLN A 119 23.59 -7.04 -9.26
C GLN A 119 24.82 -7.25 -10.14
N PHE A 120 25.96 -6.73 -9.68
CA PHE A 120 27.26 -6.97 -10.25
C PHE A 120 27.45 -8.48 -10.25
N ARG A 121 27.20 -9.07 -11.42
CA ARG A 121 28.08 -10.04 -12.08
C ARG A 121 29.07 -10.68 -11.11
N ASN A 122 28.62 -11.69 -10.37
CA ASN A 122 29.53 -12.63 -9.72
C ASN A 122 29.39 -13.99 -10.41
N ASP A 123 29.63 -14.03 -11.72
CA ASP A 123 29.80 -15.25 -12.51
C ASP A 123 31.13 -15.16 -13.28
N THR A 124 32.24 -14.94 -12.57
CA THR A 124 33.57 -15.20 -13.14
C THR A 124 34.60 -15.43 -12.04
N ALA A 125 34.66 -16.66 -11.50
CA ALA A 125 35.90 -17.29 -11.05
C ALA A 125 35.60 -18.66 -10.40
N ALA A 126 35.93 -19.75 -11.10
CA ALA A 126 36.69 -20.91 -10.60
C ALA A 126 36.31 -22.16 -11.42
N GLY A 127 37.15 -22.50 -12.39
CA GLY A 127 37.05 -23.73 -13.16
C GLY A 127 38.26 -23.85 -14.08
N ASN A 128 39.45 -23.98 -13.48
CA ASN A 128 40.63 -24.57 -14.12
C ASN A 128 40.75 -26.02 -13.65
#